data_AF-A0A1C5T8G5-F1
#
_entry.id   AF-A0A1C5T8G5-F1
#
_cell.length_a   1.000
_cell.length_b   1.000
_cell.length_c   1.000
_cell.angle_alpha   90.00
_cell.angle_beta   90.00
_cell.angle_gamma   90.00
#
_symmetry.space_group_name_H-M   'P 1'
#
loop_
_entity.id
_entity.type
_entity.pdbx_description
1 polymer ?
#
loop_
_entity_poly.entity_id
_entity_poly.type
_entity_poly.pdbx_seq_one_letter_code
_entity_poly.pdbx_strand_id
1 'polypeptide(L)'
;MIINTGGRTDTVQYYTDWLLRRFAEGYVLVRNPRFPEKVTRYELDPAVVDCVVFCSKNYAPILPRLHEITDRFNTYFFYTITAYGHDVEPGVPDIDASIETLIELERIVGRERIVWRYDPVLLSERYTTEVHRCTFDDMASRLAPHVSRCVFSFVEPYRKLDRNMPELLPLMEEERVYMAELLGGVAHEHGCVCRRARRGKTFLPTGLSGRAA
;
A
#
# COMPACT_ATOMS: atom_id res chain seq x y z
N MET A 1 19.00 -2.56 -9.23
CA MET A 1 17.94 -3.51 -8.85
C MET A 1 16.93 -2.88 -7.89
N ILE A 2 15.63 -3.23 -7.96
CA ILE A 2 14.62 -2.82 -6.95
C ILE A 2 14.26 -4.02 -6.06
N ILE A 3 14.30 -3.84 -4.74
CA ILE A 3 13.89 -4.85 -3.76
C ILE A 3 12.54 -4.47 -3.17
N ASN A 4 11.51 -5.30 -3.38
CA ASN A 4 10.21 -5.13 -2.73
C ASN A 4 10.11 -6.07 -1.52
N THR A 5 10.09 -5.51 -0.32
CA THR A 5 10.10 -6.27 0.94
C THR A 5 8.72 -6.78 1.34
N GLY A 6 7.64 -6.19 0.83
CA GLY A 6 6.25 -6.52 1.18
C GLY A 6 5.48 -7.31 0.11
N GLY A 7 6.12 -7.72 -0.98
CA GLY A 7 5.44 -8.31 -2.14
C GLY A 7 4.81 -9.70 -1.94
N ARG A 8 5.10 -10.38 -0.82
CA ARG A 8 4.56 -11.73 -0.50
C ARG A 8 3.94 -11.82 0.88
N THR A 9 4.52 -11.11 1.83
CA THR A 9 4.08 -11.00 3.21
C THR A 9 4.50 -9.65 3.73
N ASP A 10 3.78 -9.12 4.70
CA ASP A 10 4.13 -7.88 5.37
C ASP A 10 5.32 -8.12 6.30
N THR A 11 6.52 -8.05 5.74
CA THR A 11 7.76 -8.31 6.48
C THR A 11 8.02 -7.24 7.54
N VAL A 12 7.51 -6.03 7.34
CA VAL A 12 7.62 -4.94 8.31
C VAL A 12 6.78 -5.27 9.54
N GLN A 13 5.53 -5.68 9.36
CA GLN A 13 4.63 -5.96 10.48
C GLN A 13 4.99 -7.26 11.22
N TYR A 14 5.26 -8.34 10.48
CA TYR A 14 5.37 -9.68 11.08
C TYR A 14 6.80 -10.19 11.25
N TYR A 15 7.79 -9.59 10.58
CA TYR A 15 9.14 -10.14 10.49
C TYR A 15 10.24 -9.06 10.59
N THR A 16 10.01 -8.00 11.37
CA THR A 16 10.90 -6.83 11.45
C THR A 16 12.34 -7.21 11.77
N ASP A 17 12.56 -8.00 12.83
CA ASP A 17 13.90 -8.41 13.24
C ASP A 17 14.58 -9.29 12.20
N TRP A 18 13.82 -10.11 11.49
CA TRP A 18 14.37 -10.91 10.39
C TRP A 18 14.77 -10.01 9.22
N LEU A 19 13.92 -9.04 8.85
CA LEU A 19 14.16 -8.10 7.75
C LEU A 19 15.43 -7.28 8.01
N LEU A 20 15.55 -6.66 9.19
CA LEU A 20 16.71 -5.87 9.58
C LEU A 20 18.00 -6.73 9.56
N ARG A 21 17.94 -7.97 10.06
CA ARG A 21 19.07 -8.91 9.98
C ARG A 21 19.51 -9.19 8.55
N ARG A 22 18.59 -9.29 7.57
CA ARG A 22 18.97 -9.49 6.16
C ARG A 22 19.74 -8.30 5.59
N PHE A 23 19.32 -7.07 5.92
CA PHE A 23 20.04 -5.86 5.50
C PHE A 23 21.39 -5.69 6.22
N ALA A 24 21.49 -6.14 7.47
CA ALA A 24 22.76 -6.18 8.19
C ALA A 24 23.74 -7.22 7.60
N GLU A 25 23.25 -8.41 7.24
CA GLU A 25 24.05 -9.47 6.61
C GLU A 25 24.38 -9.18 5.13
N GLY A 26 23.69 -8.22 4.51
CA GLY A 26 23.95 -7.79 3.13
C GLY A 26 23.40 -8.74 2.06
N TYR A 27 22.53 -9.70 2.42
CA TYR A 27 21.89 -10.58 1.44
C TYR A 27 20.58 -11.20 1.93
N VAL A 28 19.80 -11.72 1.00
CA VAL A 28 18.61 -12.53 1.29
C VAL A 28 18.48 -13.71 0.33
N LEU A 29 17.99 -14.84 0.86
CA LEU A 29 17.64 -16.02 0.06
C LEU A 29 16.13 -16.10 -0.08
N VAL A 30 15.65 -16.21 -1.31
CA VAL A 30 14.22 -16.22 -1.64
C VAL A 30 13.89 -17.46 -2.43
N ARG A 31 12.96 -18.27 -1.92
CA ARG A 31 12.42 -19.43 -2.65
C ARG A 31 11.45 -18.98 -3.74
N ASN A 32 11.47 -19.65 -4.89
CA ASN A 32 10.46 -19.42 -5.91
C ASN A 32 9.09 -19.99 -5.44
N PRO A 33 8.00 -19.20 -5.45
CA PRO A 33 6.69 -19.66 -4.96
C PRO A 33 6.10 -20.82 -5.76
N ARG A 34 6.49 -20.99 -7.02
CA ARG A 34 6.04 -22.08 -7.91
C ARG A 34 6.99 -23.28 -7.91
N PHE A 35 8.27 -23.05 -7.59
CA PHE A 35 9.34 -24.05 -7.65
C PHE A 35 10.19 -23.98 -6.37
N PRO A 36 9.70 -24.52 -5.23
CA PRO A 36 10.29 -24.30 -3.90
C PRO A 36 11.76 -24.75 -3.74
N GLU A 37 12.21 -25.66 -4.60
CA GLU A 37 13.59 -26.13 -4.73
C GLU A 37 14.53 -25.07 -5.35
N LYS A 38 13.98 -24.10 -6.09
CA LYS A 38 14.75 -22.98 -6.66
C LYS A 38 14.88 -21.86 -5.65
N VAL A 39 16.09 -21.68 -5.14
CA VAL A 39 16.46 -20.59 -4.22
C VAL A 39 17.31 -19.57 -4.96
N THR A 40 16.88 -18.31 -4.94
CA THR A 40 17.64 -17.19 -5.51
C THR A 40 18.25 -16.39 -4.37
N ARG A 41 19.55 -16.08 -4.49
CA ARG A 41 20.24 -15.13 -3.61
C ARG A 41 20.19 -13.73 -4.22
N TYR A 42 19.82 -12.76 -3.42
CA TYR A 42 19.90 -11.34 -3.75
C TYR A 42 20.90 -10.67 -2.81
N GLU A 43 21.83 -9.92 -3.37
CA GLU A 43 22.70 -9.03 -2.58
C GLU A 43 21.91 -7.78 -2.18
N LEU A 44 22.07 -7.37 -0.93
CA LEU A 44 21.49 -6.17 -0.32
C LEU A 44 22.62 -5.18 -0.04
N ASP A 45 23.21 -4.69 -1.12
CA ASP A 45 24.28 -3.69 -1.10
C ASP A 45 23.84 -2.44 -1.90
N PRO A 46 24.04 -1.21 -1.39
CA PRO A 46 23.68 0.01 -2.10
C PRO A 46 24.31 0.16 -3.49
N ALA A 47 25.44 -0.50 -3.76
CA ALA A 47 26.10 -0.50 -5.07
C ALA A 47 25.30 -1.24 -6.16
N VAL A 48 24.36 -2.12 -5.78
CA VAL A 48 23.56 -2.91 -6.72
C VAL A 48 22.05 -2.75 -6.53
N VAL A 49 21.62 -2.26 -5.37
CA VAL A 49 20.22 -1.96 -5.06
C VAL A 49 19.95 -0.47 -5.29
N ASP A 50 19.15 -0.16 -6.30
CA ASP A 50 18.76 1.22 -6.63
C ASP A 50 17.73 1.75 -5.63
N CYS A 51 16.83 0.89 -5.14
CA CYS A 51 15.74 1.26 -4.23
C CYS A 51 15.18 0.05 -3.46
N VAL A 52 14.87 0.27 -2.18
CA VAL A 52 14.12 -0.65 -1.33
C VAL A 52 12.68 -0.13 -1.19
N VAL A 53 11.74 -0.89 -1.70
CA VAL A 53 10.32 -0.59 -1.64
C VAL A 53 9.70 -1.37 -0.50
N PHE A 54 9.15 -0.64 0.47
CA PHE A 54 8.35 -1.19 1.56
C PHE A 54 6.87 -1.17 1.20
N CYS A 55 6.16 -2.17 1.69
CA CYS A 55 4.71 -2.27 1.59
C CYS A 55 4.19 -2.93 2.85
N SER A 56 3.47 -2.16 3.67
CA SER A 56 2.99 -2.62 4.97
C SER A 56 1.65 -2.01 5.32
N LYS A 57 0.91 -2.69 6.19
CA LYS A 57 -0.28 -2.20 6.89
C LYS A 57 0.04 -1.68 8.29
N ASN A 58 1.25 -1.91 8.79
CA ASN A 58 1.66 -1.41 10.09
C ASN A 58 3.18 -1.22 10.15
N TYR A 59 3.63 0.03 10.10
CA TYR A 59 5.06 0.36 10.21
C TYR A 59 5.56 0.47 11.64
N ALA A 60 4.70 0.54 12.66
CA ALA A 60 5.11 0.77 14.04
C ALA A 60 6.26 -0.13 14.52
N PRO A 61 6.30 -1.44 14.18
CA PRO A 61 7.40 -2.31 14.61
C PRO A 61 8.78 -1.90 14.09
N ILE A 62 8.89 -1.29 12.90
CA ILE A 62 10.18 -0.96 12.29
C ILE A 62 10.63 0.48 12.57
N LEU A 63 9.73 1.41 12.90
CA LEU A 63 10.05 2.84 13.02
C LEU A 63 11.29 3.14 13.86
N PRO A 64 11.49 2.54 15.07
CA PRO A 64 12.66 2.86 15.90
C PRO A 64 14.00 2.50 15.25
N ARG A 65 14.00 1.57 14.29
CA ARG A 65 15.19 0.97 13.67
C ARG A 65 15.21 1.15 12.16
N LEU A 66 14.29 1.92 11.59
CA LEU A 66 14.16 2.10 10.15
C LEU A 66 15.41 2.74 9.53
N HIS A 67 16.11 3.58 10.31
CA HIS A 67 17.39 4.20 9.95
C HIS A 67 18.48 3.20 9.55
N GLU A 68 18.46 1.97 10.12
CA GLU A 68 19.39 0.90 9.74
C GLU A 68 19.34 0.55 8.23
N ILE A 69 18.22 0.84 7.57
CA ILE A 69 18.05 0.69 6.12
C ILE A 69 18.07 2.07 5.43
N THR A 70 17.33 3.07 5.91
CA THR A 70 17.16 4.35 5.18
C THR A 70 18.44 5.17 5.08
N ASP A 71 19.41 4.97 5.98
CA ASP A 71 20.68 5.69 5.96
C ASP A 71 21.62 5.19 4.85
N ARG A 72 21.34 3.98 4.32
CA ARG A 72 22.19 3.29 3.34
C ARG A 72 21.53 3.15 1.97
N PHE A 73 20.20 3.10 1.92
CA PHE A 73 19.45 2.81 0.70
C PHE A 73 18.46 3.92 0.37
N ASN A 74 18.24 4.16 -0.92
CA ASN A 74 17.04 4.86 -1.35
C ASN A 74 15.82 4.00 -0.99
N THR A 75 14.79 4.62 -0.42
CA THR A 75 13.61 3.93 0.09
C THR A 75 12.32 4.57 -0.41
N TYR A 76 11.30 3.72 -0.57
CA TYR A 76 9.96 4.15 -0.97
C TYR A 76 8.91 3.33 -0.23
N PHE A 77 7.88 3.99 0.29
CA PHE A 77 6.98 3.42 1.28
C PHE A 77 5.55 3.39 0.77
N PHE A 78 5.01 2.19 0.63
CA PHE A 78 3.60 1.98 0.51
C PHE A 78 3.02 1.68 1.88
N TYR A 79 2.10 2.53 2.37
CA TYR A 79 1.36 2.30 3.59
C TYR A 79 -0.10 2.04 3.24
N THR A 80 -0.56 0.81 3.46
CA THR A 80 -1.97 0.45 3.30
C THR A 80 -2.78 0.79 4.55
N ILE A 81 -3.70 1.75 4.40
CA ILE A 81 -4.70 2.12 5.40
C ILE A 81 -6.04 2.08 4.65
N THR A 82 -6.95 1.22 5.07
CA THR A 82 -8.25 0.96 4.40
C THR A 82 -9.40 1.36 5.33
N ALA A 83 -10.64 1.29 4.85
CA ALA A 83 -11.82 1.57 5.66
C ALA A 83 -12.25 0.38 6.55
N TYR A 84 -11.48 -0.71 6.56
CA TYR A 84 -11.93 -1.97 7.12
C TYR A 84 -11.54 -2.13 8.60
N GLY A 85 -12.44 -2.75 9.36
CA GLY A 85 -12.15 -3.21 10.71
C GLY A 85 -11.58 -4.62 10.76
N HIS A 86 -11.46 -5.14 11.99
CA HIS A 86 -10.93 -6.48 12.26
C HIS A 86 -11.72 -7.64 11.65
N ASP A 87 -12.95 -7.40 11.20
CA ASP A 87 -13.74 -8.36 10.43
C ASP A 87 -13.10 -8.70 9.08
N VAL A 88 -12.42 -7.75 8.44
CA VAL A 88 -11.69 -7.98 7.18
C VAL A 88 -10.18 -8.03 7.42
N GLU A 89 -9.68 -7.22 8.36
CA GLU A 89 -8.25 -7.04 8.62
C GLU A 89 -7.91 -7.30 10.11
N PRO A 90 -8.05 -8.54 10.61
CA PRO A 90 -7.99 -8.84 12.05
C PRO A 90 -6.66 -8.49 12.70
N GLY A 91 -5.55 -8.58 11.96
CA GLY A 91 -4.20 -8.31 12.48
C GLY A 91 -3.70 -6.89 12.29
N VAL A 92 -4.53 -5.95 11.82
CA VAL A 92 -4.10 -4.60 11.42
C VAL A 92 -4.57 -3.57 12.45
N PRO A 93 -3.80 -2.51 12.75
CA PRO A 93 -4.26 -1.43 13.61
C PRO A 93 -5.52 -0.75 13.06
N ASP A 94 -6.28 -0.08 13.92
CA ASP A 94 -7.37 0.77 13.47
C ASP A 94 -6.87 1.98 12.67
N ILE A 95 -7.82 2.73 12.11
CA ILE A 95 -7.54 3.88 11.23
C ILE A 95 -6.74 4.96 11.98
N ASP A 96 -7.11 5.26 13.22
CA ASP A 96 -6.49 6.33 14.00
C ASP A 96 -5.03 6.01 14.33
N ALA A 97 -4.78 4.80 14.86
CA ALA A 97 -3.44 4.33 15.14
C ALA A 97 -2.58 4.22 13.87
N SER A 98 -3.18 3.84 12.74
CA SER A 98 -2.48 3.78 11.45
C SER A 98 -2.09 5.17 10.93
N ILE A 99 -2.94 6.18 11.12
CA ILE A 99 -2.64 7.57 10.74
C ILE A 99 -1.53 8.13 11.63
N GLU A 100 -1.58 7.90 12.95
CA GLU A 100 -0.50 8.30 13.87
C GLU A 100 0.84 7.68 13.45
N THR A 101 0.85 6.38 13.17
CA THR A 101 2.04 5.67 12.69
C THR A 101 2.55 6.23 11.36
N LEU A 102 1.65 6.61 10.45
CA LEU A 102 2.04 7.22 9.17
C LEU A 102 2.69 8.60 9.38
N ILE A 103 2.16 9.42 10.29
CA ILE A 103 2.74 10.72 10.63
C ILE A 103 4.14 10.54 11.25
N GLU A 104 4.34 9.53 12.10
CA GLU A 104 5.68 9.19 12.60
C GLU A 104 6.63 8.74 11.49
N LEU A 105 6.16 7.89 10.57
CA LEU A 105 6.93 7.51 9.39
C LEU A 105 7.33 8.74 8.56
N GLU A 106 6.39 9.64 8.32
CA GLU A 106 6.60 10.88 7.57
C GLU A 106 7.69 11.76 8.20
N ARG A 107 7.71 11.90 9.53
CA ARG A 107 8.77 12.61 10.25
C ARG A 107 10.17 12.02 10.01
N ILE A 108 10.27 10.72 9.73
CA ILE A 108 11.55 10.03 9.49
C ILE A 108 11.98 10.13 8.02
N VAL A 109 11.06 9.89 7.08
CA VAL A 109 11.42 9.67 5.65
C VAL A 109 10.95 10.78 4.71
N GLY A 110 10.09 11.67 5.19
CA GLY A 110 9.44 12.73 4.42
C GLY A 110 8.28 12.23 3.55
N ARG A 111 7.23 13.05 3.45
CA ARG A 111 5.99 12.75 2.70
C ARG A 111 6.21 12.31 1.24
N GLU A 112 7.25 12.84 0.59
CA GLU A 112 7.53 12.59 -0.83
C GLU A 112 7.86 11.12 -1.13
N ARG A 113 8.25 10.34 -0.11
CA ARG A 113 8.57 8.92 -0.23
C ARG A 113 7.41 8.00 0.17
N ILE A 114 6.30 8.56 0.64
CA ILE A 114 5.16 7.82 1.17
C ILE A 114 4.00 7.86 0.18
N VAL A 115 3.42 6.69 -0.07
CA VAL A 115 2.19 6.50 -0.83
C VAL A 115 1.17 5.84 0.07
N TRP A 116 0.06 6.53 0.31
CA TRP A 116 -1.11 5.92 0.93
C TRP A 116 -1.75 4.95 -0.06
N ARG A 117 -1.96 3.71 0.37
CA ARG A 117 -2.66 2.67 -0.38
C ARG A 117 -4.02 2.42 0.22
N TYR A 118 -5.05 2.99 -0.37
CA TYR A 118 -6.43 2.61 -0.11
C TYR A 118 -6.79 1.40 -0.98
N ASP A 119 -6.09 0.28 -0.74
CA ASP A 119 -6.05 -0.86 -1.67
C ASP A 119 -6.07 -2.21 -0.93
N PRO A 120 -6.98 -3.14 -1.27
CA PRO A 120 -8.04 -3.03 -2.27
C PRO A 120 -9.32 -2.37 -1.75
N VAL A 121 -10.11 -1.82 -2.66
CA VAL A 121 -11.51 -1.42 -2.47
C VAL A 121 -12.41 -2.62 -2.76
N LEU A 122 -13.29 -2.96 -1.81
CA LEU A 122 -14.26 -4.04 -1.90
C LEU A 122 -15.63 -3.53 -1.44
N LEU A 123 -16.71 -4.08 -1.98
CA LEU A 123 -18.05 -3.79 -1.49
C LEU A 123 -18.63 -4.99 -0.76
N SER A 124 -19.40 -4.70 0.29
CA SER A 124 -20.20 -5.67 1.04
C SER A 124 -21.41 -4.95 1.65
N GLU A 125 -22.29 -5.69 2.32
CA GLU A 125 -23.40 -5.08 3.08
C GLU A 125 -22.91 -4.06 4.13
N ARG A 126 -21.72 -4.29 4.70
CA ARG A 126 -21.11 -3.39 5.69
C ARG A 126 -20.30 -2.27 5.06
N TYR A 127 -19.49 -2.60 4.05
CA TYR A 127 -18.62 -1.65 3.35
C TYR A 127 -19.31 -1.20 2.07
N THR A 128 -20.31 -0.32 2.24
CA THR A 128 -21.05 0.27 1.14
C THR A 128 -20.28 1.45 0.54
N THR A 129 -20.72 1.91 -0.63
CA THR A 129 -20.16 3.11 -1.26
C THR A 129 -20.21 4.34 -0.34
N GLU A 130 -21.29 4.53 0.43
CA GLU A 130 -21.40 5.67 1.36
C GLU A 130 -20.41 5.54 2.52
N VAL A 131 -20.23 4.32 3.05
CA VAL A 131 -19.20 4.06 4.09
C VAL A 131 -17.81 4.37 3.54
N HIS A 132 -17.50 3.90 2.32
CA HIS A 132 -16.25 4.25 1.67
C HIS A 132 -16.08 5.75 1.49
N ARG A 133 -17.14 6.47 1.07
CA ARG A 133 -17.11 7.92 0.90
C ARG A 133 -16.79 8.64 2.20
N CYS A 134 -17.57 8.40 3.25
CA CYS A 134 -17.38 9.07 4.54
C CYS A 134 -16.01 8.75 5.15
N THR A 135 -15.61 7.48 5.16
CA THR A 135 -14.33 7.09 5.77
C THR A 135 -13.14 7.56 4.94
N PHE A 136 -13.22 7.51 3.60
CA PHE A 136 -12.15 8.01 2.74
C PHE A 136 -12.00 9.53 2.86
N ASP A 137 -13.10 10.27 2.98
CA ASP A 137 -13.08 11.72 3.20
C ASP A 137 -12.39 12.11 4.51
N ASP A 138 -12.76 11.48 5.64
CA ASP A 138 -12.09 11.68 6.92
C ASP A 138 -10.59 11.40 6.81
N MET A 139 -10.23 10.22 6.28
CA MET A 139 -8.83 9.84 6.13
C MET A 139 -8.07 10.76 5.18
N ALA A 140 -8.65 11.16 4.06
CA ALA A 140 -8.01 12.04 3.09
C ALA A 140 -7.71 13.41 3.70
N SER A 141 -8.63 13.96 4.49
CA SER A 141 -8.43 15.23 5.21
C SER A 141 -7.23 15.20 6.16
N ARG A 142 -6.93 14.01 6.73
CA ARG A 142 -5.86 13.79 7.69
C ARG A 142 -4.55 13.35 7.04
N LEU A 143 -4.61 12.60 5.93
CA LEU A 143 -3.44 11.96 5.31
C LEU A 143 -2.83 12.78 4.17
N ALA A 144 -3.62 13.57 3.44
CA ALA A 144 -3.14 14.31 2.27
C ALA A 144 -1.89 15.20 2.55
N PRO A 145 -1.75 15.84 3.72
CA PRO A 145 -0.54 16.60 4.06
C PRO A 145 0.71 15.74 4.28
N HIS A 146 0.58 14.44 4.53
CA HIS A 146 1.68 13.55 4.95
C HIS A 146 2.11 12.53 3.89
N VAL A 147 1.48 12.54 2.71
CA VAL A 147 1.80 11.60 1.63
C VAL A 147 1.99 12.31 0.29
N SER A 148 2.78 11.68 -0.58
CA SER A 148 2.97 12.18 -1.95
C SER A 148 1.73 12.00 -2.82
N ARG A 149 0.99 10.89 -2.61
CA ARG A 149 -0.20 10.50 -3.37
C ARG A 149 -0.95 9.37 -2.68
N CYS A 150 -2.19 9.16 -3.11
CA CYS A 150 -3.00 7.99 -2.81
C CYS A 150 -3.08 7.06 -4.04
N VAL A 151 -3.11 5.75 -3.81
CA VAL A 151 -3.45 4.76 -4.84
C VAL A 151 -4.46 3.75 -4.34
N PHE A 152 -5.32 3.26 -5.22
CA PHE A 152 -6.32 2.23 -4.93
C PHE A 152 -6.47 1.26 -6.10
N SER A 153 -6.97 0.06 -5.83
CA SER A 153 -7.48 -0.85 -6.87
C SER A 153 -8.73 -1.56 -6.35
N PHE A 154 -9.51 -2.17 -7.24
CA PHE A 154 -10.67 -2.94 -6.84
C PHE A 154 -10.27 -4.39 -6.62
N VAL A 155 -10.88 -5.04 -5.63
CA VAL A 155 -10.70 -6.48 -5.45
C VAL A 155 -11.20 -7.22 -6.68
N GLU A 156 -10.38 -8.11 -7.22
CA GLU A 156 -10.79 -9.03 -8.28
C GLU A 156 -11.24 -10.34 -7.64
N PRO A 157 -12.41 -10.89 -8.02
CA PRO A 157 -12.82 -12.19 -7.53
C PRO A 157 -11.79 -13.26 -7.96
N TYR A 158 -11.26 -14.00 -6.99
CA TYR A 158 -10.42 -15.15 -7.22
C TYR A 158 -10.76 -16.25 -6.21
N ARG A 159 -10.58 -17.52 -6.60
CA ARG A 159 -11.07 -18.71 -5.87
C ARG A 159 -10.80 -18.79 -4.35
N LYS A 160 -9.84 -18.04 -3.79
CA LYS A 160 -9.62 -18.03 -2.33
C LYS A 160 -10.46 -16.98 -1.60
N LEU A 161 -10.92 -15.92 -2.28
CA LEU A 161 -11.85 -14.94 -1.72
C LEU A 161 -13.21 -15.59 -1.45
N ASP A 162 -13.72 -16.42 -2.37
CA ASP A 162 -15.02 -17.09 -2.21
C ASP A 162 -15.15 -17.90 -0.91
N ARG A 163 -14.02 -18.43 -0.41
CA ARG A 163 -13.98 -19.20 0.86
C ARG A 163 -13.76 -18.33 2.09
N ASN A 164 -13.03 -17.24 1.94
CA ASN A 164 -12.57 -16.42 3.08
C ASN A 164 -13.46 -15.18 3.32
N MET A 165 -14.20 -14.72 2.30
CA MET A 165 -15.11 -13.58 2.33
C MET A 165 -16.33 -13.87 1.44
N PRO A 166 -17.23 -14.78 1.85
CA PRO A 166 -18.44 -15.10 1.08
C PRO A 166 -19.39 -13.90 0.91
N GLU A 167 -19.31 -12.89 1.78
CA GLU A 167 -20.08 -11.65 1.75
C GLU A 167 -19.58 -10.61 0.72
N LEU A 168 -18.54 -10.92 -0.05
CA LEU A 168 -18.00 -10.02 -1.04
C LEU A 168 -18.97 -9.83 -2.22
N LEU A 169 -19.36 -8.58 -2.47
CA LEU A 169 -20.20 -8.24 -3.62
C LEU A 169 -19.33 -8.04 -4.87
N PRO A 170 -19.71 -8.62 -6.02
CA PRO A 170 -19.00 -8.39 -7.26
C PRO A 170 -19.19 -6.94 -7.69
N LEU A 171 -18.08 -6.23 -7.91
CA LEU A 171 -18.08 -4.87 -8.44
C LEU A 171 -18.27 -4.89 -9.96
N MET A 172 -19.43 -4.42 -10.42
CA MET A 172 -19.73 -4.17 -11.83
C MET A 172 -18.87 -3.01 -12.36
N GLU A 173 -18.71 -2.92 -13.68
CA GLU A 173 -17.81 -1.90 -14.24
C GLU A 173 -18.34 -0.48 -14.00
N GLU A 174 -19.66 -0.29 -14.03
CA GLU A 174 -20.32 0.98 -13.70
C GLU A 174 -20.04 1.40 -12.25
N GLU A 175 -20.09 0.46 -11.31
CA GLU A 175 -19.77 0.71 -9.90
C GLU A 175 -18.30 1.05 -9.71
N ARG A 176 -17.40 0.39 -10.46
CA ARG A 176 -15.96 0.70 -10.42
C ARG A 176 -15.66 2.08 -10.96
N VAL A 177 -16.35 2.51 -12.02
CA VAL A 177 -16.23 3.86 -12.56
C VAL A 177 -16.72 4.88 -11.53
N TYR A 178 -17.93 4.66 -10.99
CA TYR A 178 -18.51 5.54 -9.97
C TYR A 178 -17.61 5.66 -8.72
N MET A 179 -17.13 4.53 -8.19
CA MET A 179 -16.21 4.51 -7.05
C MET A 179 -14.88 5.20 -7.38
N ALA A 180 -14.36 5.06 -8.59
CA ALA A 180 -13.12 5.71 -8.98
C ALA A 180 -13.28 7.24 -9.09
N GLU A 181 -14.41 7.71 -9.61
CA GLU A 181 -14.75 9.14 -9.67
C GLU A 181 -14.95 9.72 -8.26
N LEU A 182 -15.66 8.98 -7.40
CA LEU A 182 -15.90 9.37 -6.01
C LEU A 182 -14.60 9.51 -5.22
N LEU A 183 -13.75 8.48 -5.22
CA LEU A 183 -12.47 8.51 -4.49
C LEU A 183 -11.50 9.54 -5.09
N GLY A 184 -11.51 9.69 -6.42
CA GLY A 184 -10.73 10.71 -7.11
C GLY A 184 -11.15 12.13 -6.77
N GLY A 185 -12.46 12.39 -6.73
CA GLY A 185 -13.04 13.68 -6.38
C GLY A 185 -12.72 14.09 -4.95
N VAL A 186 -13.00 13.21 -3.98
CA VAL A 186 -12.71 13.47 -2.56
C VAL A 186 -11.21 13.72 -2.34
N ALA A 187 -10.33 12.91 -2.95
CA ALA A 187 -8.90 13.14 -2.84
C ALA A 187 -8.47 14.50 -3.41
N HIS A 188 -9.09 14.94 -4.51
CA HIS A 188 -8.82 16.24 -5.12
C HIS A 188 -9.24 17.40 -4.21
N GLU A 189 -10.40 17.29 -3.54
CA GLU A 189 -10.89 18.28 -2.57
C GLU A 189 -9.89 18.50 -1.41
N HIS A 190 -9.20 17.43 -0.98
CA HIS A 190 -8.15 17.49 0.06
C HIS A 190 -6.74 17.74 -0.49
N GLY A 191 -6.58 18.05 -1.78
CA GLY A 191 -5.27 18.34 -2.38
C GLY A 191 -4.36 17.11 -2.55
N CYS A 192 -4.91 15.90 -2.52
CA CYS A 192 -4.18 14.66 -2.71
C CYS A 192 -4.32 14.14 -4.15
N VAL A 193 -3.20 13.79 -4.78
CA VAL A 193 -3.24 13.09 -6.08
C VAL A 193 -3.67 11.64 -5.83
N CYS A 194 -4.81 11.21 -6.36
CA CYS A 194 -5.29 9.84 -6.26
C CYS A 194 -5.25 9.13 -7.61
N ARG A 195 -4.74 7.89 -7.65
CA ARG A 195 -4.66 7.10 -8.90
C ARG A 195 -5.12 5.66 -8.70
N ARG A 196 -5.95 5.17 -9.62
CA ARG A 196 -6.25 3.74 -9.72
C ARG A 196 -5.01 2.97 -10.20
N ALA A 197 -4.53 2.03 -9.40
CA ALA A 197 -3.49 1.11 -9.80
C ALA A 197 -4.06 0.13 -10.85
N ARG A 198 -3.44 0.09 -12.03
CA ARG A 198 -3.77 -0.88 -13.08
C ARG A 198 -2.93 -2.15 -12.88
N ARG A 199 -3.55 -3.33 -12.84
CA ARG A 199 -2.84 -4.60 -13.02
C ARG A 199 -2.83 -4.94 -14.53
N GLY A 200 -1.65 -5.05 -15.15
CA GLY A 200 -1.50 -5.50 -16.54
C GLY A 200 -0.75 -4.53 -17.48
N LYS A 201 -0.07 -5.09 -18.49
CA LYS A 201 0.85 -4.45 -19.46
C LYS A 201 0.19 -3.48 -20.45
N THR A 202 -0.67 -2.57 -20.00
CA THR A 202 -1.36 -1.64 -20.90
C THR A 202 -1.18 -0.20 -20.42
N PHE A 203 -0.06 0.39 -20.81
CA PHE A 203 0.10 1.83 -20.89
C PHE A 203 -0.81 2.34 -22.01
N LEU A 204 -2.05 2.70 -21.66
CA LEU A 204 -2.82 3.66 -22.46
C LEU A 204 -2.74 5.01 -21.75
N PRO A 205 -2.18 6.05 -22.40
CA PRO A 205 -2.11 7.39 -21.85
C PRO A 205 -3.52 7.93 -21.85
N THR A 206 -4.14 7.97 -20.68
CA THR A 206 -5.30 8.84 -20.46
C THR A 206 -4.77 10.02 -19.69
N GLY A 207 -4.14 10.91 -20.46
CA GLY A 207 -3.89 12.27 -20.04
C GLY A 207 -5.22 12.98 -19.93
N LEU A 208 -5.58 13.36 -18.72
CA LEU A 208 -6.44 14.51 -18.48
C LEU A 208 -5.53 15.59 -17.90
N SER A 209 -4.68 16.16 -18.75
CA SER A 209 -4.22 17.53 -18.55
C SER A 209 -5.15 18.42 -19.37
N GLY A 210 -6.18 18.96 -18.73
CA GLY A 210 -6.87 20.13 -19.26
C GLY A 210 -5.88 21.28 -19.28
N ARG A 211 -5.40 21.64 -20.47
CA ARG A 211 -4.90 23.00 -20.73
C ARG A 211 -6.02 23.74 -21.41
N ALA A 212 -6.61 24.68 -20.68
CA ALA A 212 -7.23 25.85 -21.27
C ALA A 212 -6.19 26.99 -21.16
N ALA A 213 -6.07 27.74 -22.26
CA ALA A 213 -5.10 28.79 -22.58
C ALA A 213 -3.70 28.31 -23.03
#